data_AF-A0A3D2L6Q9-F1
#
_entry.id   AF-A0A3D2L6Q9-F1
#
_cell.length_a   1.000
_cell.length_b   1.000
_cell.length_c   1.000
_cell.angle_alpha   90.00
_cell.angle_beta   90.00
_cell.angle_gamma   90.00
#
_symmetry.space_group_name_H-M   'P 1'
#
loop_
_entity.id
_entity.type
_entity.pdbx_description
1 polymer ?
#
loop_
_entity_poly.entity_id
_entity_poly.type
_entity_poly.pdbx_seq_one_letter_code
_entity_poly.pdbx_strand_id
1 'polypeptide(L)'
;GELVKLAQTEAGLAGSEQFLPYLSGERTPHNNPHASGVLFGLTHDSGSAQIGQAVLEGVAFGMADGFRALVESGVDVHSISVIGGGAQSTYWGRILSAVLDRPMVYRDGAATGPAYGAARLARYASMGGSVEEMFEAPEVLQIVEPKESDRDRLAPKYEKFGTLYRILKDAF
;
A
#
# COMPACT_ATOMS: atom_id res chain seq x y z
N GLY A 1 13.37 5.52 -3.04
CA GLY A 1 14.39 5.81 -2.00
C GLY A 1 15.37 4.67 -1.87
N GLU A 2 16.51 4.90 -1.23
CA GLU A 2 17.60 3.92 -1.08
C GLU A 2 17.14 2.61 -0.40
N LEU A 3 16.32 2.71 0.65
CA LEU A 3 15.77 1.56 1.36
C LEU A 3 14.92 0.64 0.46
N VAL A 4 14.12 1.21 -0.44
CA VAL A 4 13.29 0.42 -1.38
C VAL A 4 14.16 -0.34 -2.37
N LYS A 5 15.24 0.32 -2.84
CA LYS A 5 16.21 -0.31 -3.75
C LYS A 5 16.90 -1.48 -3.05
N LEU A 6 17.35 -1.26 -1.81
CA LEU A 6 18.00 -2.28 -0.99
C LEU A 6 17.08 -3.50 -0.74
N ALA A 7 15.84 -3.24 -0.34
CA ALA A 7 14.84 -4.29 -0.11
C ALA A 7 14.58 -5.12 -1.39
N GLN A 8 14.46 -4.44 -2.54
CA GLN A 8 14.28 -5.09 -3.83
C GLN A 8 15.47 -5.97 -4.25
N THR A 9 16.70 -5.52 -3.99
CA THR A 9 17.91 -6.22 -4.47
C THR A 9 18.38 -7.32 -3.53
N GLU A 10 18.13 -7.22 -2.22
CA GLU A 10 18.81 -8.05 -1.22
C GLU A 10 17.89 -8.89 -0.32
N ALA A 11 16.61 -8.53 -0.14
CA ALA A 11 15.70 -9.29 0.74
C ALA A 11 14.74 -10.21 -0.03
N GLY A 12 14.16 -9.71 -1.12
CA GLY A 12 13.12 -10.43 -1.87
C GLY A 12 11.79 -10.54 -1.09
N LEU A 13 10.71 -10.95 -1.78
CA LEU A 13 9.38 -11.03 -1.17
C LEU A 13 9.28 -12.13 -0.11
N ALA A 14 8.48 -11.88 0.92
CA ALA A 14 8.05 -12.84 1.92
C ALA A 14 9.18 -13.38 2.83
N GLY A 15 10.08 -12.50 3.27
CA GLY A 15 11.02 -12.79 4.36
C GLY A 15 10.32 -13.12 5.69
N SER A 16 11.05 -13.65 6.68
CA SER A 16 10.49 -14.09 7.96
C SER A 16 10.06 -12.94 8.89
N GLU A 17 10.66 -11.76 8.70
CA GLU A 17 10.44 -10.55 9.49
C GLU A 17 9.06 -9.96 9.24
N GLN A 18 8.41 -9.51 10.31
CA GLN A 18 7.06 -8.95 10.28
C GLN A 18 7.09 -7.51 10.77
N PHE A 19 6.25 -6.66 10.18
CA PHE A 19 6.07 -5.29 10.63
C PHE A 19 4.58 -4.97 10.77
N LEU A 20 4.14 -4.65 11.98
CA LEU A 20 2.84 -4.01 12.21
C LEU A 20 3.04 -2.49 12.13
N PRO A 21 2.40 -1.78 11.17
CA PRO A 21 2.75 -0.40 10.84
C PRO A 21 2.07 0.66 11.73
N TYR A 22 1.48 0.29 12.86
CA TYR A 22 0.58 1.12 13.67
C TYR A 22 1.33 2.15 14.53
N LEU A 23 2.25 2.91 13.96
CA LEU A 23 3.13 3.85 14.66
C LEU A 23 2.40 5.01 15.36
N SER A 24 1.11 5.22 15.06
CA SER A 24 0.31 6.32 15.62
C SER A 24 -1.11 5.84 15.99
N GLY A 25 -1.24 4.58 16.40
CA GLY A 25 -2.53 3.90 16.48
C GLY A 25 -3.03 3.46 15.11
N GLU A 26 -4.21 2.84 15.07
CA GLU A 26 -4.87 2.43 13.84
C GLU A 26 -6.37 2.72 13.90
N ARG A 27 -6.92 3.24 12.80
CA ARG A 27 -8.36 3.49 12.65
C ARG A 27 -9.04 2.31 11.95
N THR A 28 -8.60 1.95 10.76
CA THR A 28 -9.27 0.91 9.96
C THR A 28 -8.30 -0.23 9.71
N PRO A 29 -8.68 -1.50 9.93
CA PRO A 29 -10.01 -1.95 10.34
C PRO A 29 -10.20 -2.01 11.87
N HIS A 30 -9.14 -1.82 12.65
CA HIS A 30 -9.14 -2.25 14.05
C HIS A 30 -9.76 -1.25 15.04
N ASN A 31 -9.81 0.02 14.69
CA ASN A 31 -10.23 1.14 15.53
C ASN A 31 -9.57 1.10 16.92
N ASN A 32 -8.25 0.92 16.92
CA ASN A 32 -7.43 0.81 18.12
C ASN A 32 -6.43 1.98 18.19
N PRO A 33 -6.73 3.03 18.97
CA PRO A 33 -5.84 4.19 19.11
C PRO A 33 -4.56 3.89 19.90
N HIS A 34 -4.49 2.77 20.60
CA HIS A 34 -3.34 2.37 21.43
C HIS A 34 -2.38 1.43 20.70
N ALA A 35 -2.76 0.90 19.52
CA ALA A 35 -1.88 0.10 18.71
C ALA A 35 -0.54 0.82 18.44
N SER A 36 0.55 0.07 18.50
CA SER A 36 1.91 0.58 18.28
C SER A 36 2.64 -0.21 17.20
N GLY A 37 3.71 0.35 16.67
CA GLY A 37 4.55 -0.32 15.68
C GLY A 37 5.30 -1.51 16.27
N VAL A 38 5.33 -2.63 15.55
CA VAL A 38 5.99 -3.87 16.02
C VAL A 38 6.87 -4.44 14.92
N LEU A 39 8.15 -4.66 15.23
CA LEU A 39 9.01 -5.55 14.46
C LEU A 39 9.06 -6.92 15.14
N PHE A 40 8.77 -7.98 14.40
CA PHE A 40 8.72 -9.33 14.94
C PHE A 40 9.50 -10.31 14.07
N GLY A 41 10.17 -11.27 14.71
CA GLY A 41 10.89 -12.34 14.02
C GLY A 41 12.29 -11.97 13.52
N LEU A 42 12.90 -10.93 14.09
CA LEU A 42 14.28 -10.56 13.77
C LEU A 42 15.26 -11.65 14.25
N THR A 43 16.26 -11.93 13.41
CA THR A 43 17.39 -12.82 13.72
C THR A 43 18.71 -12.09 13.48
N HIS A 44 19.84 -12.76 13.66
CA HIS A 44 21.16 -12.21 13.32
C HIS A 44 21.30 -11.88 11.83
N ASP A 45 20.50 -12.52 10.96
CA ASP A 45 20.54 -12.30 9.51
C ASP A 45 19.60 -11.16 9.06
N SER A 46 18.80 -10.59 9.97
CA SER A 46 17.87 -9.50 9.65
C SER A 46 18.62 -8.17 9.51
N GLY A 47 19.00 -7.84 8.27
CA GLY A 47 19.62 -6.57 7.91
C GLY A 47 18.60 -5.47 7.56
N SER A 48 19.13 -4.31 7.19
CA SER A 48 18.32 -3.16 6.71
C SER A 48 17.48 -3.50 5.48
N ALA A 49 17.95 -4.41 4.62
CA ALA A 49 17.20 -4.90 3.47
C ALA A 49 15.93 -5.65 3.91
N GLN A 50 16.08 -6.63 4.82
CA GLN A 50 14.98 -7.47 5.30
C GLN A 50 13.98 -6.65 6.11
N ILE A 51 14.46 -5.74 6.96
CA ILE A 51 13.60 -4.82 7.71
C ILE A 51 12.86 -3.88 6.75
N GLY A 52 13.56 -3.29 5.77
CA GLY A 52 12.94 -2.43 4.77
C GLY A 52 11.86 -3.15 3.98
N GLN A 53 12.11 -4.42 3.62
CA GLN A 53 11.13 -5.27 2.95
C GLN A 53 9.91 -5.57 3.83
N ALA A 54 10.14 -5.94 5.10
CA ALA A 54 9.06 -6.16 6.06
C ALA A 54 8.20 -4.92 6.25
N VAL A 55 8.78 -3.71 6.22
CA VAL A 55 8.04 -2.45 6.26
C VAL A 55 7.15 -2.28 5.03
N LEU A 56 7.68 -2.48 3.83
CA LEU A 56 6.91 -2.35 2.59
C LEU A 56 5.72 -3.32 2.55
N GLU A 57 5.95 -4.57 2.94
CA GLU A 57 4.93 -5.62 3.00
C GLU A 57 3.93 -5.37 4.13
N GLY A 58 4.40 -5.01 5.33
CA GLY A 58 3.55 -4.73 6.49
C GLY A 58 2.59 -3.56 6.27
N VAL A 59 3.05 -2.49 5.61
CA VAL A 59 2.17 -1.38 5.20
C VAL A 59 1.15 -1.86 4.16
N ALA A 60 1.56 -2.68 3.18
CA ALA A 60 0.64 -3.24 2.20
C ALA A 60 -0.42 -4.16 2.85
N PHE A 61 -0.04 -4.96 3.86
CA PHE A 61 -0.97 -5.79 4.63
C PHE A 61 -1.98 -4.96 5.43
N GLY A 62 -1.55 -3.88 6.07
CA GLY A 62 -2.47 -2.94 6.72
C GLY A 62 -3.46 -2.30 5.74
N MET A 63 -2.98 -1.93 4.53
CA MET A 63 -3.86 -1.45 3.46
C MET A 63 -4.85 -2.52 2.99
N ALA A 64 -4.42 -3.78 2.91
CA ALA A 64 -5.27 -4.90 2.49
C ALA A 64 -6.38 -5.19 3.48
N ASP A 65 -6.11 -5.09 4.77
CA ASP A 65 -7.11 -5.17 5.82
C ASP A 65 -8.20 -4.09 5.66
N GLY A 66 -7.82 -2.84 5.37
CA GLY A 66 -8.76 -1.76 5.07
C GLY A 66 -9.48 -1.94 3.72
N PHE A 67 -8.79 -2.43 2.71
CA PHE A 67 -9.34 -2.69 1.37
C PHE A 67 -10.38 -3.81 1.40
N ARG A 68 -10.14 -4.88 2.17
CA ARG A 68 -11.11 -5.96 2.36
C ARG A 68 -12.41 -5.42 2.95
N ALA A 69 -12.33 -4.57 3.98
CA ALA A 69 -13.52 -3.94 4.56
C ALA A 69 -14.30 -3.08 3.53
N LEU A 70 -13.61 -2.43 2.59
CA LEU A 70 -14.24 -1.70 1.49
C LEU A 70 -14.96 -2.64 0.51
N VAL A 71 -14.29 -3.72 0.06
CA VAL A 71 -14.88 -4.68 -0.89
C VAL A 71 -16.05 -5.44 -0.26
N GLU A 72 -15.95 -5.81 1.01
CA GLU A 72 -17.03 -6.46 1.78
C GLU A 72 -18.28 -5.57 1.93
N SER A 73 -18.13 -4.24 1.79
CA SER A 73 -19.28 -3.32 1.73
C SER A 73 -20.03 -3.33 0.39
N GLY A 74 -19.58 -4.13 -0.58
CA GLY A 74 -20.22 -4.31 -1.88
C GLY A 74 -19.63 -3.42 -2.99
N VAL A 75 -18.54 -2.69 -2.72
CA VAL A 75 -17.87 -1.87 -3.73
C VAL A 75 -17.05 -2.76 -4.65
N ASP A 76 -17.35 -2.72 -5.95
CA ASP A 76 -16.53 -3.37 -6.97
C ASP A 76 -15.39 -2.43 -7.39
N VAL A 77 -14.16 -2.88 -7.14
CA VAL A 77 -12.93 -2.14 -7.48
C VAL A 77 -12.20 -2.93 -8.55
N HIS A 78 -12.12 -2.41 -9.77
CA HIS A 78 -11.43 -3.09 -10.87
C HIS A 78 -9.93 -2.79 -10.93
N SER A 79 -9.49 -1.61 -10.49
CA SER A 79 -8.08 -1.21 -10.45
C SER A 79 -7.86 -0.10 -9.44
N ILE A 80 -6.61 0.14 -9.06
CA ILE A 80 -6.22 1.16 -8.08
C ILE A 80 -5.22 2.12 -8.72
N SER A 81 -5.54 3.41 -8.73
CA SER A 81 -4.59 4.44 -9.17
C SER A 81 -3.61 4.76 -8.04
N VAL A 82 -2.31 4.59 -8.29
CA VAL A 82 -1.26 4.89 -7.31
C VAL A 82 -0.88 6.36 -7.43
N ILE A 83 -0.96 7.10 -6.33
CA ILE A 83 -0.64 8.53 -6.26
C ILE A 83 0.30 8.86 -5.10
N GLY A 84 0.87 10.07 -5.11
CA GLY A 84 1.78 10.55 -4.08
C GLY A 84 3.17 9.93 -4.15
N GLY A 85 3.96 10.06 -3.07
CA GLY A 85 5.36 9.62 -3.06
C GLY A 85 5.56 8.12 -3.33
N GLY A 86 4.57 7.28 -2.97
CA GLY A 86 4.57 5.84 -3.26
C GLY A 86 4.51 5.51 -4.76
N ALA A 87 3.95 6.41 -5.57
CA ALA A 87 3.85 6.23 -7.02
C ALA A 87 5.22 6.23 -7.73
N GLN A 88 6.29 6.63 -7.05
CA GLN A 88 7.65 6.58 -7.60
C GLN A 88 8.27 5.18 -7.55
N SER A 89 7.63 4.21 -6.89
CA SER A 89 8.13 2.83 -6.79
C SER A 89 7.19 1.84 -7.45
N THR A 90 7.61 1.33 -8.61
CA THR A 90 6.95 0.19 -9.27
C THR A 90 7.15 -1.11 -8.49
N TYR A 91 8.27 -1.24 -7.76
CA TYR A 91 8.51 -2.38 -6.89
C TYR A 91 7.48 -2.46 -5.75
N TRP A 92 7.21 -1.34 -5.08
CA TRP A 92 6.16 -1.33 -4.06
C TRP A 92 4.77 -1.52 -4.69
N GLY A 93 4.55 -1.00 -5.90
CA GLY A 93 3.38 -1.32 -6.72
C GLY A 93 3.15 -2.80 -6.94
N ARG A 94 4.22 -3.58 -7.18
CA ARG A 94 4.15 -5.04 -7.31
C ARG A 94 3.72 -5.72 -6.01
N ILE A 95 4.18 -5.21 -4.86
CA ILE A 95 3.76 -5.71 -3.55
C ILE A 95 2.27 -5.39 -3.35
N LEU A 96 1.86 -4.14 -3.59
CA LEU A 96 0.47 -3.72 -3.45
C LEU A 96 -0.46 -4.47 -4.41
N SER A 97 -0.07 -4.67 -5.68
CA SER A 97 -0.88 -5.42 -6.65
C SER A 97 -1.12 -6.85 -6.18
N ALA A 98 -0.08 -7.51 -5.68
CA ALA A 98 -0.19 -8.86 -5.14
C ALA A 98 -1.09 -8.91 -3.88
N VAL A 99 -0.86 -8.05 -2.90
CA VAL A 99 -1.62 -8.13 -1.64
C VAL A 99 -3.08 -7.72 -1.82
N LEU A 100 -3.36 -6.68 -2.62
CA LEU A 100 -4.72 -6.19 -2.86
C LEU A 100 -5.45 -6.97 -3.96
N ASP A 101 -4.73 -7.82 -4.67
CA ASP A 101 -5.19 -8.57 -5.83
C ASP A 101 -5.85 -7.69 -6.91
N ARG A 102 -5.26 -6.53 -7.20
CA ARG A 102 -5.78 -5.56 -8.17
C ARG A 102 -4.66 -4.96 -9.03
N PRO A 103 -4.96 -4.57 -10.28
CA PRO A 103 -4.02 -3.82 -11.11
C PRO A 103 -3.71 -2.45 -10.50
N MET A 104 -2.42 -2.12 -10.39
CA MET A 104 -1.96 -0.80 -9.97
C MET A 104 -1.70 0.08 -11.20
N VAL A 105 -2.43 1.19 -11.32
CA VAL A 105 -2.39 2.10 -12.46
C VAL A 105 -1.58 3.34 -12.10
N TYR A 106 -0.52 3.58 -12.87
CA TYR A 106 0.34 4.75 -12.74
C TYR A 106 0.03 5.72 -13.86
N ARG A 107 -0.30 6.95 -13.48
CA ARG A 107 -0.68 8.01 -14.43
C ARG A 107 0.34 9.13 -14.43
N ASP A 108 0.35 9.90 -15.52
CA ASP A 108 1.16 11.11 -15.57
C ASP A 108 0.79 12.07 -14.43
N GLY A 109 1.82 12.67 -13.81
CA GLY A 109 1.65 13.52 -12.63
C GLY A 109 1.18 12.81 -11.35
N ALA A 110 1.16 11.48 -11.29
CA ALA A 110 0.66 10.73 -10.12
C ALA A 110 1.28 11.16 -8.77
N ALA A 111 2.57 11.53 -8.76
CA ALA A 111 3.27 11.98 -7.56
C ALA A 111 2.68 13.27 -6.95
N THR A 112 2.01 14.10 -7.76
CA THR A 112 1.40 15.38 -7.35
C THR A 112 -0.13 15.39 -7.50
N GLY A 113 -0.74 14.20 -7.65
CA GLY A 113 -2.18 14.01 -7.88
C GLY A 113 -3.10 14.87 -6.99
N PRO A 114 -2.92 14.92 -5.67
CA PRO A 114 -3.77 15.75 -4.79
C PRO A 114 -3.72 17.25 -5.12
N ALA A 115 -2.52 17.78 -5.40
CA ALA A 115 -2.35 19.18 -5.76
C ALA A 115 -3.02 19.50 -7.11
N TYR A 116 -2.91 18.56 -8.07
CA TYR A 116 -3.54 18.69 -9.37
C TYR A 116 -5.08 18.67 -9.29
N GLY A 117 -5.64 17.79 -8.44
CA GLY A 117 -7.08 17.76 -8.16
C GLY A 117 -7.59 19.07 -7.56
N ALA A 118 -6.87 19.63 -6.58
CA ALA A 118 -7.21 20.93 -5.99
C ALA A 118 -7.17 22.07 -7.02
N ALA A 119 -6.15 22.10 -7.89
CA ALA A 119 -6.04 23.10 -8.95
C ALA A 119 -7.20 23.01 -9.97
N ARG A 120 -7.63 21.80 -10.33
CA ARG A 120 -8.78 21.57 -11.22
C ARG A 120 -10.10 22.01 -10.60
N LEU A 121 -10.32 21.72 -9.31
CA LEU A 121 -11.48 22.22 -8.57
C LEU A 121 -11.53 23.76 -8.54
N ALA A 122 -10.38 24.41 -8.29
CA ALA A 122 -10.28 25.87 -8.31
C ALA A 122 -10.56 26.45 -9.71
N ARG A 123 -10.04 25.81 -10.77
CA ARG A 123 -10.32 26.20 -12.16
C ARG A 123 -11.80 26.07 -12.50
N TYR A 124 -12.43 24.94 -12.13
CA TYR A 124 -13.85 24.71 -12.36
C TYR A 124 -14.73 25.76 -11.68
N ALA A 125 -14.45 26.05 -10.40
CA ALA A 125 -15.19 27.06 -9.64
C ALA A 125 -15.02 28.48 -10.22
N SER A 126 -13.87 28.79 -10.81
CA SER A 126 -13.55 30.12 -11.35
C SER A 126 -14.07 30.34 -12.78
N MET A 127 -13.93 29.33 -13.64
CA MET A 127 -14.16 29.47 -15.08
C MET A 127 -15.47 28.82 -15.56
N GLY A 128 -16.10 27.96 -14.74
CA GLY A 128 -17.18 27.09 -15.19
C GLY A 128 -16.71 26.07 -16.24
N GLY A 129 -17.65 25.48 -16.98
CA GLY A 129 -17.37 24.45 -18.00
C GLY A 129 -18.00 23.10 -17.66
N SER A 130 -17.82 22.13 -18.55
CA SER A 130 -18.29 20.76 -18.29
C SER A 130 -17.33 20.03 -17.34
N VAL A 131 -17.85 19.03 -16.62
CA VAL A 131 -17.02 18.20 -15.73
C VAL A 131 -16.03 17.39 -16.56
N GLU A 132 -16.46 16.95 -17.73
CA GLU A 132 -15.67 16.14 -18.67
C GLU A 132 -14.41 16.88 -19.13
N GLU A 133 -14.53 18.16 -19.51
CA GLU A 133 -13.39 18.99 -19.95
C GLU A 133 -12.44 19.35 -18.80
N MET A 134 -12.95 19.43 -17.57
CA MET A 134 -12.19 19.92 -16.42
C MET A 134 -11.53 18.81 -15.61
N PHE A 135 -12.04 17.58 -15.71
CA PHE A 135 -11.62 16.44 -14.89
C PHE A 135 -11.18 15.22 -15.71
N GLU A 136 -10.70 15.41 -16.94
CA GLU A 136 -10.13 14.34 -17.76
C GLU A 136 -9.01 13.58 -17.03
N ALA A 137 -9.08 12.25 -16.99
CA ALA A 137 -8.07 11.45 -16.33
C ALA A 137 -6.69 11.60 -17.04
N PRO A 138 -5.59 11.84 -16.30
CA PRO A 138 -4.26 11.89 -16.92
C PRO A 138 -3.91 10.57 -17.60
N GLU A 139 -3.01 10.64 -18.58
CA GLU A 139 -2.54 9.49 -19.36
C GLU A 139 -2.06 8.34 -18.45
N VAL A 140 -2.39 7.10 -18.83
CA VAL A 140 -1.86 5.91 -18.17
C VAL A 140 -0.45 5.65 -18.69
N LEU A 141 0.55 5.73 -17.81
CA LEU A 141 1.95 5.48 -18.15
C LEU A 141 2.33 4.01 -17.96
N GLN A 142 1.77 3.36 -16.94
CA GLN A 142 2.10 1.98 -16.60
C GLN A 142 0.98 1.30 -15.82
N ILE A 143 0.82 0.00 -16.04
CA ILE A 143 -0.03 -0.87 -15.22
C ILE A 143 0.84 -1.99 -14.65
N VAL A 144 0.76 -2.21 -13.34
CA VAL A 144 1.39 -3.35 -12.65
C VAL A 144 0.30 -4.34 -12.27
N GLU A 145 0.27 -5.47 -12.98
CA GLU A 145 -0.70 -6.54 -12.74
C GLU A 145 -0.35 -7.37 -11.50
N PRO A 146 -1.35 -7.92 -10.77
CA PRO A 146 -1.11 -8.93 -9.75
C PRO A 146 -0.50 -10.18 -10.39
N LYS A 147 0.53 -10.74 -9.74
CA LYS A 147 1.13 -12.01 -10.15
C LYS A 147 0.78 -13.09 -9.15
N GLU A 148 0.23 -14.20 -9.62
CA GLU A 148 -0.14 -15.35 -8.79
C GLU A 148 1.01 -15.80 -7.88
N SER A 149 2.22 -15.92 -8.42
CA SER A 149 3.41 -16.32 -7.66
C SER A 149 3.79 -15.35 -6.54
N ASP A 150 3.49 -14.04 -6.67
CA ASP A 150 3.75 -13.07 -5.61
C ASP A 150 2.65 -13.12 -4.54
N ARG A 151 1.38 -13.33 -4.96
CA ARG A 151 0.25 -13.54 -4.04
C ARG A 151 0.50 -14.75 -3.15
N ASP A 152 0.86 -15.88 -3.76
CA ASP A 152 1.10 -17.15 -3.06
C ASP A 152 2.25 -17.03 -2.06
N ARG A 153 3.30 -16.28 -2.41
CA ARG A 153 4.42 -16.02 -1.50
C ARG A 153 4.01 -15.14 -0.31
N LEU A 154 3.19 -14.12 -0.54
CA LEU A 154 2.82 -13.14 0.49
C LEU A 154 1.67 -13.62 1.37
N ALA A 155 0.80 -14.52 0.89
CA ALA A 155 -0.38 -14.98 1.63
C ALA A 155 -0.07 -15.55 3.03
N PRO A 156 0.88 -16.49 3.22
CA PRO A 156 1.22 -16.99 4.55
C PRO A 156 1.75 -15.89 5.48
N LYS A 157 2.47 -14.92 4.91
CA LYS A 157 3.01 -13.80 5.66
C LYS A 157 1.90 -12.83 6.11
N TYR A 158 0.90 -12.60 5.28
CA TYR A 158 -0.28 -11.80 5.61
C TYR A 158 -1.15 -12.46 6.68
N GLU A 159 -1.33 -13.78 6.64
CA GLU A 159 -2.03 -14.52 7.70
C GLU A 159 -1.32 -14.39 9.06
N LYS A 160 0.02 -14.50 9.05
CA LYS A 160 0.84 -14.29 10.25
C LYS A 160 0.76 -12.84 10.76
N PHE A 161 0.74 -11.86 9.87
CA PHE A 161 0.53 -10.44 10.22
C PHE A 161 -0.77 -10.24 11.02
N GLY A 162 -1.90 -10.75 10.49
CA GLY A 162 -3.19 -10.64 11.18
C GLY A 162 -3.22 -11.39 12.51
N THR A 163 -2.52 -12.53 12.60
CA THR A 163 -2.39 -13.29 13.85
C THR A 163 -1.58 -12.53 14.90
N LEU A 164 -0.45 -11.92 14.51
CA LEU A 164 0.37 -11.11 15.41
C LEU A 164 -0.43 -9.94 16.00
N TYR A 165 -1.20 -9.24 15.17
CA TYR A 165 -2.06 -8.16 15.67
C TYR A 165 -3.06 -8.68 16.72
N ARG A 166 -3.77 -9.78 16.44
CA ARG A 166 -4.76 -10.34 17.39
C ARG A 166 -4.16 -10.75 18.73
N ILE A 167 -2.94 -11.27 18.73
CA ILE A 167 -2.22 -11.65 19.96
C ILE A 167 -1.82 -10.41 20.77
N LEU A 168 -1.35 -9.35 20.10
CA LEU A 168 -0.82 -8.15 20.74
C LEU A 168 -1.89 -7.13 21.08
N LYS A 169 -3.09 -7.23 20.48
CA LYS A 169 -4.22 -6.32 20.65
C LYS A 169 -4.45 -5.88 22.09
N ASP A 170 -4.52 -6.83 23.02
CA ASP A 170 -4.86 -6.57 24.43
C ASP A 170 -3.64 -6.14 25.26
N ALA A 171 -2.44 -6.18 24.66
CA ALA A 171 -1.18 -5.76 25.26
C ALA A 171 -0.70 -4.37 24.78
N PHE A 172 -1.39 -3.78 23.80
CA PHE A 172 -1.20 -2.39 23.37
C PHE A 172 -1.88 -1.43 24.34
#